data_AF-A0A7S3JPY0-F1
#
_entry.id   AF-A0A7S3JPY0-F1
#
_cell.length_a   1.000
_cell.length_b   1.000
_cell.length_c   1.000
_cell.angle_alpha   90.00
_cell.angle_beta   90.00
_cell.angle_gamma   90.00
#
_symmetry.space_group_name_H-M   'P 1'
#
loop_
_entity.id
_entity.type
_entity.pdbx_description
1 polymer ?
#
loop_
_entity_poly.entity_id
_entity_poly.type
_entity_poly.pdbx_seq_one_letter_code
_entity_poly.pdbx_strand_id
1 'polypeptide(L)'
;MRRRRGSSLIPSCLLVLKLYEILLLMLCKESFGMAGNAPGRNIPSRDKLCLFDRDRPDEVLYDRYALALAATERARELRDEALIHSVGRIRWMMRKWSRESQLNACDPRILASASPEWRTACARHSIVCGRIIDAVSGLSVSEFNTISRTVAGSPDLKQKVLHQAYLYRLASKIDTKRDPIIAPSQTIGGSSDSTSSSTITRSPPDDTLLKAYNKQNPRGSTALDGATADSIKLFASLAKQVQHLQQQQRAQLVSTLKIDEFPDLPICDDRVLPFMSQEVRDLCRAFPAKAEALVRSYGVDYSSFEKLLAKVDSDPIFRWRLKRQMRQLDN
;
A
#
# COMPACT_ATOMS: atom_id res chain seq x y z
N MET A 1 25.03 -42.63 4.18
CA MET A 1 24.60 -41.42 4.93
C MET A 1 23.75 -40.53 4.03
N ARG A 2 22.42 -40.54 4.22
CA ARG A 2 21.46 -39.69 3.48
C ARG A 2 21.37 -38.31 4.13
N ARG A 3 21.85 -37.26 3.45
CA ARG A 3 21.58 -35.86 3.85
C ARG A 3 20.18 -35.45 3.39
N ARG A 4 19.29 -35.20 4.34
CA ARG A 4 17.97 -34.58 4.15
C ARG A 4 18.17 -33.15 3.64
N ARG A 5 17.56 -32.80 2.51
CA ARG A 5 17.37 -31.40 2.09
C ARG A 5 16.16 -30.86 2.86
N GLY A 6 16.37 -29.81 3.64
CA GLY A 6 15.29 -29.04 4.26
C GLY A 6 14.59 -28.22 3.19
N SER A 7 13.30 -28.46 3.01
CA SER A 7 12.43 -27.65 2.16
C SER A 7 12.15 -26.32 2.88
N SER A 8 12.66 -25.22 2.34
CA SER A 8 12.25 -23.87 2.75
C SER A 8 10.85 -23.58 2.19
N LEU A 9 9.82 -23.88 2.96
CA LEU A 9 8.51 -23.24 2.81
C LEU A 9 8.69 -21.79 3.28
N ILE A 10 8.64 -20.82 2.35
CA ILE A 10 7.99 -19.49 2.43
C ILE A 10 8.23 -18.81 1.06
N PRO A 11 7.31 -18.97 0.08
CA PRO A 11 7.14 -17.99 -0.99
C PRO A 11 5.71 -17.38 -1.05
N SER A 12 4.75 -17.94 -0.31
CA SER A 12 3.32 -17.64 -0.48
C SER A 12 2.87 -16.30 0.12
N CYS A 13 3.56 -15.75 1.12
CA CYS A 13 3.21 -14.43 1.70
C CYS A 13 3.56 -13.26 0.77
N LEU A 14 4.67 -13.36 0.02
CA LEU A 14 5.14 -12.28 -0.87
C LEU A 14 4.23 -12.06 -2.09
N LEU A 15 3.58 -13.11 -2.59
CA LEU A 15 2.64 -13.02 -3.72
C LEU A 15 1.32 -12.33 -3.34
N VAL A 16 0.84 -12.56 -2.12
CA VAL A 16 -0.36 -11.90 -1.57
C VAL A 16 -0.11 -10.41 -1.30
N LEU A 17 1.11 -10.04 -0.93
CA LEU A 17 1.52 -8.65 -0.74
C LEU A 17 1.67 -7.88 -2.05
N LYS A 18 2.03 -8.53 -3.16
CA LYS A 18 2.11 -7.87 -4.47
C LYS A 18 0.75 -7.64 -5.12
N LEU A 19 -0.23 -8.50 -4.82
CA LEU A 19 -1.64 -8.18 -5.08
C LEU A 19 -2.02 -6.83 -4.47
N TYR A 20 -1.54 -6.53 -3.26
CA TYR A 20 -1.78 -5.26 -2.57
C TYR A 20 -1.22 -4.07 -3.36
N GLU A 21 0.02 -4.15 -3.88
CA GLU A 21 0.65 -3.09 -4.68
C GLU A 21 -0.04 -2.91 -6.05
N ILE A 22 -0.47 -4.01 -6.67
CA ILE A 22 -1.18 -3.99 -7.95
C ILE A 22 -2.62 -3.51 -7.78
N LEU A 23 -3.33 -3.87 -6.70
CA LEU A 23 -4.69 -3.45 -6.38
C LEU A 23 -4.78 -2.00 -5.86
N LEU A 24 -3.79 -1.52 -5.12
CA LEU A 24 -3.72 -0.11 -4.69
C LEU A 24 -3.50 0.87 -5.84
N LEU A 25 -2.65 0.49 -6.79
CA LEU A 25 -2.52 1.24 -8.04
C LEU A 25 -3.81 1.23 -8.88
N MET A 26 -4.77 0.34 -8.57
CA MET A 26 -6.05 0.26 -9.26
C MET A 26 -7.17 1.10 -8.63
N LEU A 27 -7.10 1.51 -7.35
CA LEU A 27 -8.25 2.07 -6.61
C LEU A 27 -8.06 3.45 -5.94
N CYS A 28 -6.87 4.06 -5.92
CA CYS A 28 -6.71 5.41 -5.32
C CYS A 28 -7.25 6.57 -6.19
N LYS A 29 -8.51 6.50 -6.62
CA LYS A 29 -9.20 7.63 -7.25
C LYS A 29 -10.71 7.58 -6.96
N GLU A 30 -11.13 7.78 -5.71
CA GLU A 30 -12.42 8.40 -5.34
C GLU A 30 -12.61 8.48 -3.80
N SER A 31 -13.03 9.67 -3.34
CA SER A 31 -13.86 9.94 -2.15
C SER A 31 -13.25 10.24 -0.77
N PHE A 32 -13.21 11.57 -0.52
CA PHE A 32 -13.57 12.37 0.68
C PHE A 32 -14.18 11.70 1.93
N GLY A 33 -13.83 12.27 3.11
CA GLY A 33 -14.76 13.09 3.90
C GLY A 33 -15.37 12.55 5.21
N MET A 34 -15.19 13.35 6.28
CA MET A 34 -16.01 13.52 7.50
C MET A 34 -15.64 12.80 8.81
N ALA A 35 -15.93 13.55 9.89
CA ALA A 35 -15.34 13.55 11.22
C ALA A 35 -16.15 12.80 12.29
N GLY A 36 -15.51 12.50 13.43
CA GLY A 36 -16.15 12.07 14.67
C GLY A 36 -15.21 12.21 15.88
N ASN A 37 -15.70 12.88 16.94
CA ASN A 37 -14.97 13.24 18.17
C ASN A 37 -14.86 12.09 19.18
N ALA A 38 -13.71 11.95 19.86
CA ALA A 38 -13.61 11.40 21.22
C ALA A 38 -12.30 11.85 21.92
N PRO A 39 -12.32 12.25 23.21
CA PRO A 39 -11.14 12.79 23.87
C PRO A 39 -10.27 11.73 24.54
N GLY A 40 -8.96 11.91 24.38
CA GLY A 40 -7.95 11.71 25.42
C GLY A 40 -7.66 10.29 25.86
N ARG A 41 -6.72 9.60 25.20
CA ARG A 41 -5.92 8.52 25.81
C ARG A 41 -4.49 8.45 25.27
N ASN A 42 -3.61 8.05 26.19
CA ASN A 42 -2.17 7.87 26.09
C ASN A 42 -1.65 7.42 24.72
N ILE A 43 -0.87 8.31 24.11
CA ILE A 43 -0.02 8.03 22.95
C ILE A 43 1.00 6.97 23.39
N PRO A 44 1.13 5.81 22.70
CA PRO A 44 2.24 4.90 22.94
C PRO A 44 3.53 5.67 22.68
N SER A 45 4.44 5.72 23.68
CA SER A 45 5.67 6.51 23.61
C SER A 45 6.37 6.32 22.25
N ARG A 46 6.76 7.45 21.63
CA ARG A 46 7.52 7.54 20.37
C ARG A 46 8.80 6.69 20.34
N ASP A 47 9.19 6.11 21.47
CA ASP A 47 10.40 5.32 21.65
C ASP A 47 10.31 3.90 21.08
N LYS A 48 9.11 3.40 20.76
CA LYS A 48 8.93 2.01 20.26
C LYS A 48 8.90 1.86 18.74
N LEU A 49 8.92 2.96 17.98
CA LEU A 49 8.79 2.94 16.51
C LEU A 49 10.09 3.34 15.78
N CYS A 50 11.24 3.12 16.41
CA CYS A 50 12.54 3.44 15.82
C CYS A 50 13.33 2.14 15.59
N LEU A 51 13.71 1.90 14.34
CA LEU A 51 14.62 0.83 13.95
C LEU A 51 16.07 1.15 14.31
N PHE A 52 16.36 2.43 14.49
CA PHE A 52 17.68 2.96 14.78
C PHE A 52 17.90 3.06 16.29
N ASP A 53 19.11 2.70 16.72
CA ASP A 53 19.53 2.86 18.11
C ASP A 53 19.78 4.34 18.39
N ARG A 54 18.97 4.95 19.25
CA ARG A 54 19.07 6.39 19.55
C ARG A 54 20.28 6.74 20.41
N ASP A 55 20.86 5.76 21.09
CA ASP A 55 22.07 5.96 21.89
C ASP A 55 23.32 6.06 21.01
N ARG A 56 23.21 5.68 19.72
CA ARG A 56 24.26 5.77 18.73
C ARG A 56 24.10 7.03 17.87
N PRO A 57 25.04 8.00 17.93
CA PRO A 57 24.90 9.30 17.28
C PRO A 57 24.87 9.20 15.75
N ASP A 58 25.54 8.21 15.17
CA ASP A 58 25.51 7.91 13.73
C ASP A 58 24.14 7.39 13.28
N GLU A 59 23.47 6.59 14.11
CA GLU A 59 22.15 6.04 13.80
C GLU A 59 21.03 7.10 13.89
N VAL A 60 21.17 8.10 14.77
CA VAL A 60 20.24 9.25 14.86
C VAL A 60 20.18 10.02 13.53
N LEU A 61 21.30 10.17 12.82
CA LEU A 61 21.32 10.84 11.52
C LEU A 61 20.52 10.06 10.46
N TYR A 62 20.57 8.73 10.49
CA TYR A 62 19.80 7.89 9.58
C TYR A 62 18.31 7.91 9.89
N ASP A 63 17.94 8.02 11.17
CA ASP A 63 16.55 8.19 11.58
C ASP A 63 15.98 9.54 11.09
N ARG A 64 16.73 10.63 11.29
CA ARG A 64 16.37 11.97 10.75
C ARG A 64 16.26 11.96 9.23
N TYR A 65 17.17 11.27 8.55
CA TYR A 65 17.13 11.10 7.10
C TYR A 65 15.90 10.30 6.65
N ALA A 66 15.54 9.23 7.36
CA ALA A 66 14.33 8.46 7.11
C ALA A 66 13.05 9.30 7.31
N LEU A 67 13.02 10.14 8.34
CA LEU A 67 11.92 11.08 8.59
C LEU A 67 11.80 12.10 7.45
N ALA A 68 12.91 12.67 6.99
CA ALA A 68 12.93 13.58 5.84
C ALA A 68 12.44 12.91 4.55
N LEU A 69 12.81 11.64 4.31
CA LEU A 69 12.30 10.86 3.17
C LEU A 69 10.78 10.67 3.26
N ALA A 70 10.26 10.36 4.44
CA ALA A 70 8.82 10.21 4.67
C ALA A 70 8.07 11.53 4.40
N ALA A 71 8.57 12.64 4.95
CA ALA A 71 7.95 13.96 4.83
C ALA A 71 7.96 14.52 3.40
N THR A 72 8.99 14.22 2.61
CA THR A 72 9.13 14.70 1.23
C THR A 72 8.31 13.90 0.22
N GLU A 73 7.73 12.76 0.61
CA GLU A 73 7.01 11.88 -0.32
C GLU A 73 5.82 12.58 -0.98
N ARG A 74 5.03 13.35 -0.22
CA ARG A 74 3.88 14.07 -0.79
C ARG A 74 4.32 15.06 -1.88
N ALA A 75 5.49 15.70 -1.69
CA ALA A 75 6.07 16.58 -2.70
C ALA A 75 6.54 15.80 -3.94
N ARG A 76 6.94 14.53 -3.81
CA ARG A 76 7.25 13.65 -4.96
C ARG A 76 5.98 13.25 -5.71
N GLU A 77 4.91 12.91 -5.00
CA GLU A 77 3.62 12.55 -5.61
C GLU A 77 3.06 13.71 -6.45
N LEU A 78 3.01 14.93 -5.88
CA LEU A 78 2.54 16.12 -6.59
C LEU A 78 3.40 16.46 -7.81
N ARG A 79 4.72 16.25 -7.72
CA ARG A 79 5.61 16.36 -8.87
C ARG A 79 5.23 15.34 -9.93
N ASP A 80 5.18 14.06 -9.59
CA ASP A 80 4.91 12.98 -10.54
C ASP A 80 3.53 13.16 -11.21
N GLU A 81 2.53 13.65 -10.48
CA GLU A 81 1.22 14.01 -11.03
C GLU A 81 1.31 15.15 -12.07
N ALA A 82 2.03 16.23 -11.76
CA ALA A 82 2.28 17.31 -12.71
C ALA A 82 3.04 16.82 -13.95
N LEU A 83 4.01 15.93 -13.78
CA LEU A 83 4.76 15.32 -14.89
C LEU A 83 3.84 14.46 -15.78
N ILE A 84 2.98 13.63 -15.17
CA ILE A 84 1.97 12.83 -15.87
C ILE A 84 1.04 13.73 -16.68
N HIS A 85 0.61 14.85 -16.10
CA HIS A 85 -0.26 15.80 -16.79
C HIS A 85 0.43 16.47 -17.99
N SER A 86 1.72 16.82 -17.86
CA SER A 86 2.47 17.48 -18.94
C SER A 86 2.75 16.60 -20.16
N VAL A 87 3.00 15.30 -19.95
CA VAL A 87 3.52 14.41 -21.02
C VAL A 87 2.52 13.34 -21.43
N GLY A 88 1.44 13.21 -20.67
CA GLY A 88 0.41 12.18 -20.85
C GLY A 88 0.78 10.87 -20.16
N ARG A 89 -0.23 10.20 -19.61
CA ARG A 89 -0.08 8.98 -18.79
C ARG A 89 0.61 7.83 -19.52
N ILE A 90 0.32 7.64 -20.81
CA ILE A 90 0.90 6.56 -21.62
C ILE A 90 2.40 6.78 -21.80
N ARG A 91 2.80 7.99 -22.18
CA ARG A 91 4.20 8.34 -22.41
C ARG A 91 5.01 8.36 -21.11
N TRP A 92 4.39 8.77 -20.00
CA TRP A 92 4.98 8.61 -18.66
C TRP A 92 5.22 7.14 -18.28
N MET A 93 4.23 6.26 -18.51
CA MET A 93 4.42 4.82 -18.26
C MET A 93 5.51 4.22 -19.14
N MET A 94 5.52 4.51 -20.44
CA MET A 94 6.56 4.05 -21.37
C MET A 94 7.95 4.50 -20.90
N ARG A 95 8.08 5.73 -20.38
CA ARG A 95 9.32 6.23 -19.81
C ARG A 95 9.75 5.46 -18.56
N LYS A 96 8.83 5.17 -17.64
CA LYS A 96 9.13 4.34 -16.45
C LYS A 96 9.58 2.93 -16.82
N TRP A 97 9.20 2.42 -18.00
CA TRP A 97 9.52 1.06 -18.44
C TRP A 97 10.74 1.00 -19.37
N SER A 98 11.16 2.14 -19.92
CA SER A 98 12.39 2.28 -20.71
C SER A 98 13.64 2.18 -19.84
N ARG A 99 14.79 1.81 -20.42
CA ARG A 99 16.12 1.95 -19.77
C ARG A 99 16.41 3.39 -19.31
N GLU A 100 15.74 4.36 -19.92
CA GLU A 100 15.78 5.78 -19.56
C GLU A 100 15.14 6.09 -18.18
N SER A 101 14.45 5.10 -17.58
CA SER A 101 13.96 5.13 -16.20
C SER A 101 15.07 5.16 -15.14
N GLN A 102 16.32 4.84 -15.51
CA GLN A 102 17.46 4.93 -14.60
C GLN A 102 17.84 6.38 -14.29
N LEU A 103 17.50 7.33 -15.16
CA LEU A 103 17.76 8.74 -14.93
C LEU A 103 16.59 9.38 -14.17
N ASN A 104 16.93 10.17 -13.16
CA ASN A 104 15.93 10.92 -12.40
C ASN A 104 15.13 11.84 -13.35
N ALA A 105 13.80 11.88 -13.18
CA ALA A 105 12.92 12.72 -14.01
C ALA A 105 13.29 14.22 -13.99
N CYS A 106 14.01 14.66 -12.95
CA CYS A 106 14.51 16.02 -12.79
C CYS A 106 16.03 16.13 -13.04
N ASP A 107 16.65 15.18 -13.71
CA ASP A 107 18.06 15.26 -14.12
C ASP A 107 18.24 16.44 -15.10
N PRO A 108 19.27 17.30 -14.94
CA PRO A 108 19.54 18.40 -15.85
C PRO A 108 19.59 18.02 -17.33
N ARG A 109 20.09 16.81 -17.66
CA ARG A 109 20.17 16.32 -19.04
C ARG A 109 18.79 16.12 -19.65
N ILE A 110 17.83 15.67 -18.85
CA ILE A 110 16.43 15.48 -19.26
C ILE A 110 15.72 16.82 -19.31
N LEU A 111 15.97 17.67 -18.31
CA LEU A 111 15.32 18.97 -18.18
C LEU A 111 15.67 19.92 -19.34
N ALA A 112 16.85 19.79 -19.94
CA ALA A 112 17.27 20.59 -21.09
C ALA A 112 16.31 20.47 -22.30
N SER A 113 15.74 19.29 -22.52
CA SER A 113 14.77 19.02 -23.59
C SER A 113 13.32 18.92 -23.10
N ALA A 114 13.06 19.21 -21.82
CA ALA A 114 11.75 19.07 -21.21
C ALA A 114 10.87 20.31 -21.42
N SER A 115 9.55 20.11 -21.36
CA SER A 115 8.60 21.21 -21.47
C SER A 115 8.76 22.22 -20.31
N PRO A 116 8.33 23.48 -20.48
CA PRO A 116 8.36 24.48 -19.41
C PRO A 116 7.61 24.03 -18.13
N GLU A 117 6.50 23.31 -18.28
CA GLU A 117 5.70 22.79 -17.17
C GLU A 117 6.46 21.72 -16.39
N TRP A 118 7.14 20.81 -17.09
CA TRP A 118 8.00 19.78 -16.47
C TRP A 118 9.11 20.44 -15.66
N ARG A 119 9.82 21.41 -16.24
CA ARG A 119 10.89 22.16 -15.55
C ARG A 119 10.37 22.87 -14.31
N THR A 120 9.21 23.51 -14.42
CA THR A 120 8.55 24.20 -13.30
C THR A 120 8.18 23.23 -12.18
N ALA A 121 7.63 22.06 -12.52
CA ALA A 121 7.28 21.03 -11.54
C ALA A 121 8.52 20.52 -10.78
N CYS A 122 9.63 20.26 -11.50
CA CYS A 122 10.89 19.84 -10.89
C CYS A 122 11.55 20.92 -10.02
N ALA A 123 11.50 22.18 -10.44
CA ALA A 123 12.00 23.31 -9.65
C ALA A 123 11.19 23.47 -8.36
N ARG A 124 9.86 23.48 -8.46
CA ARG A 124 8.95 23.56 -7.31
C ARG A 124 9.18 22.40 -6.34
N HIS A 125 9.31 21.18 -6.86
CA HIS A 125 9.62 19.99 -6.06
C HIS A 125 10.91 20.17 -5.25
N SER A 126 11.97 20.65 -5.88
CA SER A 126 13.29 20.83 -5.25
C SER A 126 13.23 21.87 -4.11
N ILE A 127 12.55 23.00 -4.34
CA ILE A 127 12.37 24.06 -3.34
C ILE A 127 11.56 23.55 -2.15
N VAL A 128 10.43 22.89 -2.42
CA VAL A 128 9.55 22.35 -1.36
C VAL A 128 10.28 21.28 -0.54
N CYS A 129 11.01 20.38 -1.20
CA CYS A 129 11.78 19.35 -0.49
C CYS A 129 12.87 19.97 0.38
N GLY A 130 13.62 20.97 -0.10
CA GLY A 130 14.64 21.65 0.69
C GLY A 130 14.07 22.24 1.99
N ARG A 131 12.92 22.92 1.90
CA ARG A 131 12.22 23.48 3.08
C ARG A 131 11.72 22.40 4.04
N ILE A 132 11.17 21.31 3.52
CA ILE A 132 10.65 20.20 4.35
C ILE A 132 11.80 19.50 5.07
N ILE A 133 12.91 19.21 4.38
CA ILE A 133 14.07 18.52 4.96
C ILE A 133 14.59 19.33 6.15
N ASP A 134 14.82 20.63 5.96
CA ASP A 134 15.28 21.54 7.01
C ASP A 134 14.29 21.59 8.18
N ALA A 135 13.02 21.90 7.91
CA ALA A 135 12.02 22.08 8.96
C ALA A 135 11.68 20.82 9.78
N VAL A 136 11.69 19.64 9.15
CA VAL A 136 11.23 18.40 9.80
C VAL A 136 12.37 17.60 10.43
N SER A 137 13.52 17.54 9.75
CA SER A 137 14.65 16.71 10.20
C SER A 137 15.78 17.50 10.84
N GLY A 138 15.79 18.83 10.68
CA GLY A 138 16.89 19.70 11.08
C GLY A 138 18.18 19.45 10.30
N LEU A 139 18.09 18.75 9.16
CA LEU A 139 19.23 18.49 8.28
C LEU A 139 19.30 19.59 7.21
N SER A 140 20.50 20.07 6.94
CA SER A 140 20.75 20.87 5.74
C SER A 140 20.67 20.00 4.47
N VAL A 141 20.44 20.62 3.32
CA VAL A 141 20.40 19.92 2.02
C VAL A 141 21.73 19.23 1.70
N SER A 142 22.86 19.81 2.10
CA SER A 142 24.19 19.22 1.93
C SER A 142 24.39 17.97 2.81
N GLU A 143 23.98 18.02 4.07
CA GLU A 143 24.00 16.85 4.97
C GLU A 143 23.11 15.74 4.44
N PHE A 144 21.87 16.07 4.04
CA PHE A 144 20.94 15.12 3.45
C PHE A 144 21.54 14.42 2.22
N ASN A 145 22.20 15.18 1.34
CA ASN A 145 22.85 14.62 0.15
C ASN A 145 24.07 13.75 0.50
N THR A 146 24.82 14.09 1.55
CA THR A 146 25.96 13.32 2.03
C THR A 146 25.51 11.98 2.63
N ILE A 147 24.47 12.01 3.46
CA ILE A 147 23.84 10.81 4.03
C ILE A 147 23.26 9.96 2.89
N SER A 148 22.59 10.57 1.92
CA SER A 148 22.03 9.87 0.74
C SER A 148 23.08 9.05 -0.01
N ARG A 149 24.28 9.58 -0.23
CA ARG A 149 25.40 8.85 -0.87
C ARG A 149 25.90 7.69 0.00
N THR A 150 26.01 7.92 1.31
CA THR A 150 26.43 6.89 2.28
C THR A 150 25.44 5.74 2.32
N VAL A 151 24.15 6.06 2.42
CA VAL A 151 23.04 5.10 2.40
C VAL A 151 23.02 4.35 1.06
N ALA A 152 23.26 5.02 -0.07
CA ALA A 152 23.32 4.36 -1.37
C ALA A 152 24.46 3.33 -1.48
N GLY A 153 25.56 3.52 -0.75
CA GLY A 153 26.70 2.62 -0.73
C GLY A 153 26.51 1.35 0.11
N SER A 154 25.52 1.31 1.01
CA SER A 154 25.24 0.17 1.89
C SER A 154 23.82 -0.36 1.69
N PRO A 155 23.63 -1.57 1.12
CA PRO A 155 22.30 -2.10 0.82
C PRO A 155 21.46 -2.34 2.09
N ASP A 156 22.08 -2.83 3.17
CA ASP A 156 21.40 -3.12 4.43
C ASP A 156 20.93 -1.82 5.11
N LEU A 157 21.80 -0.81 5.14
CA LEU A 157 21.47 0.51 5.68
C LEU A 157 20.35 1.17 4.88
N LYS A 158 20.44 1.13 3.54
CA LYS A 158 19.37 1.60 2.65
C LYS A 158 18.05 0.94 2.97
N GLN A 159 18.05 -0.37 3.16
CA GLN A 159 16.84 -1.10 3.50
C GLN A 159 16.28 -0.66 4.87
N LYS A 160 17.12 -0.54 5.90
CA LYS A 160 16.73 -0.09 7.25
C LYS A 160 16.11 1.33 7.21
N VAL A 161 16.76 2.27 6.52
CA VAL A 161 16.27 3.64 6.31
C VAL A 161 14.90 3.65 5.62
N LEU A 162 14.74 2.87 4.55
CA LEU A 162 13.48 2.81 3.81
C LEU A 162 12.33 2.24 4.65
N HIS A 163 12.60 1.22 5.49
CA HIS A 163 11.60 0.70 6.41
C HIS A 163 11.22 1.72 7.49
N GLN A 164 12.20 2.44 8.04
CA GLN A 164 11.93 3.50 9.01
C GLN A 164 11.09 4.63 8.37
N ALA A 165 11.42 5.05 7.16
CA ALA A 165 10.65 6.04 6.42
C ALA A 165 9.22 5.55 6.14
N TYR A 166 9.06 4.26 5.83
CA TYR A 166 7.76 3.63 5.66
C TYR A 166 6.94 3.66 6.96
N LEU A 167 7.54 3.34 8.11
CA LEU A 167 6.89 3.42 9.42
C LEU A 167 6.45 4.86 9.73
N TYR A 168 7.27 5.86 9.44
CA TYR A 168 6.89 7.27 9.60
C TYR A 168 5.70 7.68 8.72
N ARG A 169 5.65 7.21 7.47
CA ARG A 169 4.50 7.45 6.59
C ARG A 169 3.23 6.79 7.11
N LEU A 170 3.36 5.59 7.67
CA LEU A 170 2.24 4.86 8.25
C LEU A 170 1.69 5.63 9.45
N ALA A 171 2.57 6.04 10.37
CA ALA A 171 2.22 6.83 11.53
C ALA A 171 1.57 8.17 11.15
N SER A 172 2.15 8.90 10.19
CA SER A 172 1.58 10.18 9.76
C SER A 172 0.20 10.05 9.15
N LYS A 173 -0.10 8.96 8.41
CA LYS A 173 -1.44 8.71 7.86
C LYS A 173 -2.48 8.40 8.93
N ILE A 174 -2.06 7.75 10.02
CA ILE A 174 -2.92 7.48 11.18
C ILE A 174 -3.15 8.78 11.98
N ASP A 175 -2.12 9.61 12.14
CA ASP A 175 -2.21 10.84 12.95
C ASP A 175 -2.85 12.03 12.20
N THR A 176 -2.68 12.17 10.88
CA THR A 176 -3.28 13.29 10.09
C THR A 176 -4.80 13.25 10.00
N LYS A 177 -5.44 12.12 10.31
CA LYS A 177 -6.91 12.05 10.46
C LYS A 177 -7.38 12.37 11.88
N ARG A 178 -6.46 12.44 12.84
CA ARG A 178 -6.76 12.78 14.24
C ARG A 178 -6.90 14.29 14.48
N ASP A 179 -6.40 15.16 13.59
CA ASP A 179 -6.51 16.62 13.75
C ASP A 179 -6.80 17.37 12.44
N PRO A 180 -7.96 18.02 12.30
CA PRO A 180 -8.13 19.24 11.52
C PRO A 180 -8.33 20.42 12.48
N ILE A 181 -7.27 20.92 13.11
CA ILE A 181 -7.36 22.11 13.96
C ILE A 181 -6.59 23.25 13.28
N ILE A 182 -7.36 24.14 12.64
CA ILE A 182 -7.35 25.61 12.77
C ILE A 182 -8.13 26.18 11.57
N ALA A 183 -9.36 26.63 11.82
CA ALA A 183 -10.00 27.70 11.08
C ALA A 183 -10.80 28.57 12.08
N PRO A 184 -10.80 29.90 11.92
CA PRO A 184 -11.24 30.83 12.95
C PRO A 184 -12.76 30.87 13.11
N SER A 185 -13.14 31.09 14.37
CA SER A 185 -14.49 31.15 14.93
C SER A 185 -15.49 32.02 14.18
N GLN A 186 -16.74 31.55 14.09
CA GLN A 186 -17.93 32.36 14.37
C GLN A 186 -19.15 31.47 14.71
N THR A 187 -19.78 31.82 15.84
CA THR A 187 -21.06 31.43 16.47
C THR A 187 -22.23 31.30 15.47
N ILE A 188 -23.27 30.46 15.64
CA ILE A 188 -24.43 30.61 16.55
C ILE A 188 -25.25 29.28 16.59
N GLY A 189 -25.58 28.81 17.81
CA GLY A 189 -26.88 28.31 18.29
C GLY A 189 -27.69 27.21 17.57
N GLY A 190 -28.00 26.13 18.30
CA GLY A 190 -29.17 25.28 18.02
C GLY A 190 -29.14 23.89 18.65
N SER A 191 -29.74 23.74 19.83
CA SER A 191 -30.02 22.46 20.51
C SER A 191 -30.95 21.54 19.70
N SER A 192 -30.78 20.22 19.82
CA SER A 192 -31.79 19.28 20.38
C SER A 192 -31.37 17.81 20.24
N ASP A 193 -31.78 17.05 21.24
CA ASP A 193 -31.52 15.63 21.50
C ASP A 193 -32.06 14.68 20.42
N SER A 194 -31.46 13.49 20.30
CA SER A 194 -32.19 12.22 20.51
C SER A 194 -31.30 10.98 20.42
N THR A 195 -31.39 10.21 21.49
CA THR A 195 -30.94 8.83 21.70
C THR A 195 -31.51 7.86 20.66
N SER A 196 -30.68 6.96 20.11
CA SER A 196 -31.14 5.64 19.68
C SER A 196 -29.99 4.63 19.62
N SER A 197 -30.06 3.63 20.50
CA SER A 197 -29.30 2.38 20.45
C SER A 197 -29.72 1.55 19.23
N SER A 198 -28.75 1.04 18.48
CA SER A 198 -28.97 0.02 17.45
C SER A 198 -27.89 -1.05 17.51
N THR A 199 -28.31 -2.20 18.02
CA THR A 199 -27.63 -3.50 17.98
C THR A 199 -27.33 -3.90 16.53
N ILE A 200 -26.07 -4.20 16.20
CA ILE A 200 -25.68 -4.68 14.86
C ILE A 200 -25.66 -6.20 14.83
N THR A 201 -26.61 -6.76 14.10
CA THR A 201 -26.72 -8.17 13.72
C THR A 201 -25.66 -8.51 12.66
N ARG A 202 -24.91 -9.60 12.87
CA ARG A 202 -23.98 -10.22 11.91
C ARG A 202 -24.74 -10.72 10.68
N SER A 203 -24.44 -10.19 9.49
CA SER A 203 -24.88 -10.78 8.22
C SER A 203 -23.80 -11.71 7.65
N PRO A 204 -24.15 -12.90 7.10
CA PRO A 204 -23.21 -13.83 6.46
C PRO A 204 -22.76 -13.33 5.07
N PRO A 205 -21.66 -13.88 4.51
CA PRO A 205 -21.20 -13.51 3.17
C PRO A 205 -22.21 -13.94 2.10
N ASP A 206 -22.28 -13.17 1.03
CA ASP A 206 -23.23 -13.29 -0.07
C ASP A 206 -22.99 -14.56 -0.91
N ASP A 207 -23.70 -15.63 -0.58
CA ASP A 207 -23.69 -16.97 -1.22
C ASP A 207 -24.21 -16.99 -2.68
N THR A 208 -24.70 -15.86 -3.18
CA THR A 208 -25.44 -15.79 -4.44
C THR A 208 -24.55 -16.06 -5.66
N LEU A 209 -23.29 -15.59 -5.63
CA LEU A 209 -22.31 -15.83 -6.70
C LEU A 209 -21.77 -17.26 -6.69
N LEU A 210 -21.62 -17.87 -5.52
CA LEU A 210 -21.15 -19.25 -5.36
C LEU A 210 -22.17 -20.24 -5.93
N LYS A 211 -23.47 -19.98 -5.71
CA LYS A 211 -24.57 -20.78 -6.26
C LYS A 211 -24.70 -20.64 -7.78
N ALA A 212 -24.51 -19.43 -8.33
CA ALA A 212 -24.58 -19.20 -9.77
C ALA A 212 -23.44 -19.91 -10.53
N TYR A 213 -22.22 -19.91 -9.97
CA TYR A 213 -21.07 -20.58 -10.56
C TYR A 213 -21.16 -22.12 -10.48
N ASN A 214 -21.53 -22.67 -9.31
CA ASN A 214 -21.69 -24.11 -9.12
C ASN A 214 -22.83 -24.72 -9.94
N LYS A 215 -23.83 -23.91 -10.34
CA LYS A 215 -24.91 -24.33 -11.25
C LYS A 215 -24.42 -24.55 -12.70
N GLN A 216 -23.32 -23.91 -13.10
CA GLN A 216 -22.80 -23.99 -14.47
C GLN A 216 -21.71 -25.04 -14.67
N ASN A 217 -21.12 -25.61 -13.60
CA ASN A 217 -20.04 -26.60 -13.72
C ASN A 217 -20.12 -27.69 -12.63
N PRO A 218 -20.94 -28.76 -12.82
CA PRO A 218 -21.16 -29.77 -11.79
C PRO A 218 -20.11 -30.89 -11.71
N ARG A 219 -18.98 -30.83 -12.44
CA ARG A 219 -17.97 -31.91 -12.42
C ARG A 219 -16.53 -31.40 -12.53
N GLY A 220 -15.73 -31.79 -11.53
CA GLY A 220 -14.28 -31.96 -11.65
C GLY A 220 -13.42 -30.71 -11.40
N SER A 221 -12.35 -30.90 -10.62
CA SER A 221 -11.25 -29.94 -10.45
C SER A 221 -10.86 -29.33 -11.80
N THR A 222 -11.16 -28.05 -12.01
CA THR A 222 -10.78 -27.33 -13.22
C THR A 222 -9.34 -26.88 -13.07
N ALA A 223 -8.42 -27.65 -13.63
CA ALA A 223 -7.05 -27.21 -13.80
C ALA A 223 -7.06 -25.93 -14.67
N LEU A 224 -6.60 -24.81 -14.11
CA LEU A 224 -6.47 -23.52 -14.82
C LEU A 224 -5.25 -23.48 -15.75
N ASP A 225 -4.85 -24.63 -16.32
CA ASP A 225 -3.57 -24.79 -17.05
C ASP A 225 -3.59 -24.18 -18.48
N GLY A 226 -4.57 -23.34 -18.80
CA GLY A 226 -4.59 -22.52 -20.00
C GLY A 226 -5.32 -21.20 -19.75
N ALA A 227 -4.75 -20.09 -20.23
CA ALA A 227 -5.36 -18.76 -20.16
C ALA A 227 -6.53 -18.61 -21.16
N THR A 228 -7.50 -19.52 -21.09
CA THR A 228 -8.76 -19.42 -21.84
C THR A 228 -9.58 -18.25 -21.31
N ALA A 229 -10.49 -17.70 -22.12
CA ALA A 229 -11.33 -16.58 -21.68
C ALA A 229 -12.11 -16.90 -20.39
N ASP A 230 -12.53 -18.15 -20.21
CA ASP A 230 -13.26 -18.60 -19.02
C ASP A 230 -12.36 -18.71 -17.79
N SER A 231 -11.10 -19.11 -17.95
CA SER A 231 -10.11 -19.10 -16.85
C SER A 231 -9.88 -17.71 -16.29
N ILE A 232 -9.85 -16.68 -17.15
CA ILE A 232 -9.64 -15.28 -16.74
C ILE A 232 -10.87 -14.75 -16.00
N LYS A 233 -12.08 -15.10 -16.45
CA LYS A 233 -13.32 -14.72 -15.77
C LYS A 233 -13.41 -15.34 -14.37
N LEU A 234 -13.13 -16.64 -14.26
CA LEU A 234 -13.08 -17.34 -12.97
C LEU A 234 -12.05 -16.70 -12.05
N PHE A 235 -10.83 -16.47 -12.56
CA PHE A 235 -9.76 -15.83 -11.80
C PHE A 235 -10.12 -14.40 -11.37
N ALA A 236 -10.80 -13.62 -12.23
CA ALA A 236 -11.29 -12.28 -11.88
C ALA A 236 -12.31 -12.33 -10.73
N SER A 237 -13.25 -13.27 -10.77
CA SER A 237 -14.24 -13.47 -9.71
C SER A 237 -13.58 -13.87 -8.39
N LEU A 238 -12.66 -14.84 -8.43
CA LEU A 238 -11.88 -15.26 -7.27
C LEU A 238 -11.03 -14.13 -6.69
N ALA A 239 -10.33 -13.37 -7.54
CA ALA A 239 -9.54 -12.23 -7.11
C ALA A 239 -10.41 -11.17 -6.40
N LYS A 240 -11.62 -10.91 -6.91
CA LYS A 240 -12.59 -10.00 -6.28
C LYS A 240 -13.04 -10.51 -4.90
N GLN A 241 -13.26 -11.81 -4.75
CA GLN A 241 -13.65 -12.41 -3.46
C GLN A 241 -12.51 -12.39 -2.44
N VAL A 242 -11.28 -12.68 -2.86
CA VAL A 242 -10.09 -12.55 -2.01
C VAL A 242 -9.90 -11.08 -1.58
N GLN A 243 -10.14 -10.13 -2.47
CA GLN A 243 -10.12 -8.70 -2.14
C GLN A 243 -11.19 -8.32 -1.12
N HIS A 244 -12.41 -8.84 -1.26
CA HIS A 244 -13.47 -8.60 -0.28
C HIS A 244 -13.10 -9.17 1.11
N LEU A 245 -12.51 -10.38 1.15
CA LEU A 245 -11.98 -10.95 2.39
C LEU A 245 -10.91 -10.05 3.04
N GLN A 246 -10.03 -9.43 2.24
CA GLN A 246 -9.05 -8.45 2.74
C GLN A 246 -9.73 -7.20 3.33
N GLN A 247 -10.73 -6.66 2.63
CA GLN A 247 -11.48 -5.48 3.10
C GLN A 247 -12.20 -5.77 4.41
N GLN A 248 -12.84 -6.94 4.55
CA GLN A 248 -13.47 -7.36 5.80
C GLN A 248 -12.48 -7.47 6.96
N GLN A 249 -11.32 -8.07 6.71
CA GLN A 249 -10.26 -8.17 7.72
C GLN A 249 -9.71 -6.81 8.12
N ARG A 250 -9.54 -5.90 7.16
CA ARG A 250 -9.13 -4.54 7.43
C ARG A 250 -10.17 -3.80 8.27
N ALA A 251 -11.45 -3.90 7.93
CA ALA A 251 -12.53 -3.32 8.73
C ALA A 251 -12.55 -3.89 10.17
N GLN A 252 -12.25 -5.19 10.32
CA GLN A 252 -12.10 -5.82 11.63
C GLN A 252 -10.88 -5.27 12.40
N LEU A 253 -9.75 -5.00 11.73
CA LEU A 253 -8.60 -4.36 12.37
C LEU A 253 -8.90 -2.93 12.79
N VAL A 254 -9.57 -2.15 11.93
CA VAL A 254 -9.99 -0.77 12.22
C VAL A 254 -10.83 -0.72 13.49
N SER A 255 -11.84 -1.60 13.59
CA SER A 255 -12.71 -1.67 14.77
C SER A 255 -11.99 -2.17 16.02
N THR A 256 -11.10 -3.17 15.88
CA THR A 256 -10.34 -3.74 17.02
C THR A 256 -9.32 -2.74 17.57
N LEU A 257 -8.59 -2.06 16.68
CA LEU A 257 -7.55 -1.09 17.04
C LEU A 257 -8.11 0.29 17.37
N LYS A 258 -9.41 0.53 17.16
CA LYS A 258 -10.10 1.81 17.39
C LYS A 258 -9.39 2.96 16.67
N ILE A 259 -9.04 2.72 15.41
CA ILE A 259 -8.51 3.74 14.51
C ILE A 259 -9.61 4.08 13.51
N ASP A 260 -9.63 5.30 12.99
CA ASP A 260 -10.69 5.72 12.06
C ASP A 260 -10.56 5.04 10.71
N GLU A 261 -9.32 4.92 10.23
CA GLU A 261 -9.02 4.24 8.98
C GLU A 261 -7.64 3.62 9.06
N PHE A 262 -7.53 2.39 8.58
CA PHE A 262 -6.24 1.76 8.40
C PHE A 262 -5.58 2.37 7.15
N PRO A 263 -4.28 2.64 7.10
CA PRO A 263 -3.61 3.12 5.89
C PRO A 263 -3.62 2.11 4.72
N ASP A 264 -3.65 2.66 3.51
CA ASP A 264 -3.56 1.97 2.20
C ASP A 264 -2.11 1.51 1.91
N LEU A 265 -1.53 0.71 2.80
CA LEU A 265 -0.12 0.28 2.74
C LEU A 265 0.03 -1.21 3.06
N PRO A 266 1.01 -1.94 2.47
CA PRO A 266 1.12 -3.39 2.59
C PRO A 266 1.55 -3.79 4.00
N ILE A 267 0.57 -4.07 4.86
CA ILE A 267 0.76 -4.29 6.31
C ILE A 267 1.44 -5.61 6.62
N CYS A 268 1.20 -6.63 5.81
CA CYS A 268 1.69 -7.97 6.06
C CYS A 268 3.12 -8.19 5.54
N ASP A 269 3.87 -7.13 5.21
CA ASP A 269 5.27 -7.26 4.79
C ASP A 269 6.09 -7.87 5.92
N ASP A 270 6.70 -9.04 5.66
CA ASP A 270 7.52 -9.81 6.61
C ASP A 270 8.58 -8.95 7.32
N ARG A 271 9.03 -7.86 6.68
CA ARG A 271 10.04 -6.95 7.20
C ARG A 271 9.48 -5.95 8.21
N VAL A 272 8.22 -5.55 8.04
CA VAL A 272 7.57 -4.55 8.89
C VAL A 272 6.70 -5.23 9.96
N LEU A 273 6.22 -6.43 9.67
CA LEU A 273 5.37 -7.24 10.55
C LEU A 273 5.90 -7.40 11.98
N PRO A 274 7.21 -7.58 12.24
CA PRO A 274 7.75 -7.66 13.60
C PRO A 274 7.47 -6.42 14.46
N PHE A 275 7.32 -5.25 13.82
CA PHE A 275 7.07 -3.97 14.49
C PHE A 275 5.57 -3.66 14.66
N MET A 276 4.69 -4.50 14.10
CA MET A 276 3.25 -4.35 14.20
C MET A 276 2.70 -4.96 15.49
N SER A 277 1.48 -4.58 15.86
CA SER A 277 0.78 -5.16 17.02
C SER A 277 0.52 -6.66 16.83
N GLN A 278 0.35 -7.39 17.93
CA GLN A 278 0.15 -8.84 17.88
C GLN A 278 -1.11 -9.21 17.07
N GLU A 279 -2.16 -8.40 17.18
CA GLU A 279 -3.42 -8.55 16.45
C GLU A 279 -3.21 -8.46 14.93
N VAL A 280 -2.40 -7.48 14.49
CA VAL A 280 -2.05 -7.33 13.07
C VAL A 280 -1.22 -8.52 12.59
N ARG A 281 -0.26 -8.98 13.41
CA ARG A 281 0.57 -10.15 13.09
C ARG A 281 -0.26 -11.43 12.94
N ASP A 282 -1.18 -11.67 13.87
CA ASP A 282 -2.00 -12.88 13.87
C ASP A 282 -2.98 -12.89 12.69
N LEU A 283 -3.53 -11.71 12.34
CA LEU A 283 -4.37 -11.58 11.16
C LEU A 283 -3.60 -11.83 9.86
N CYS A 284 -2.41 -11.25 9.72
CA CYS A 284 -1.54 -11.48 8.56
C CYS A 284 -1.13 -12.97 8.43
N ARG A 285 -0.89 -13.67 9.54
CA ARG A 285 -0.61 -15.12 9.55
C ARG A 285 -1.83 -15.96 9.18
N ALA A 286 -3.03 -15.53 9.59
CA ALA A 286 -4.27 -16.25 9.32
C ALA A 286 -4.79 -16.02 7.88
N PHE A 287 -4.43 -14.92 7.23
CA PHE A 287 -4.96 -14.56 5.92
C PHE A 287 -4.67 -15.60 4.82
N PRO A 288 -3.44 -16.11 4.63
CA PRO A 288 -3.15 -17.09 3.58
C PRO A 288 -4.02 -18.34 3.68
N ALA A 289 -4.22 -18.88 4.88
CA ALA A 289 -5.06 -20.06 5.10
C ALA A 289 -6.54 -19.80 4.74
N LYS A 290 -7.06 -18.60 5.07
CA LYS A 290 -8.43 -18.20 4.70
C LYS A 290 -8.57 -17.98 3.20
N ALA A 291 -7.58 -17.36 2.56
CA ALA A 291 -7.57 -17.16 1.11
C ALA A 291 -7.49 -18.49 0.36
N GLU A 292 -6.67 -19.44 0.85
CA GLU A 292 -6.59 -20.78 0.29
C GLU A 292 -7.91 -21.55 0.43
N ALA A 293 -8.54 -21.51 1.61
CA ALA A 293 -9.86 -22.13 1.82
C ALA A 293 -10.92 -21.57 0.87
N LEU A 294 -10.89 -20.24 0.64
CA LEU A 294 -11.76 -19.57 -0.32
C LEU A 294 -11.47 -20.00 -1.76
N VAL A 295 -10.21 -20.07 -2.19
CA VAL A 295 -9.85 -20.53 -3.54
C VAL A 295 -10.32 -21.97 -3.77
N ARG A 296 -10.10 -22.84 -2.78
CA ARG A 296 -10.56 -24.24 -2.83
C ARG A 296 -12.08 -24.36 -2.87
N SER A 297 -12.84 -23.46 -2.24
CA SER A 297 -14.31 -23.50 -2.27
C SER A 297 -14.89 -23.23 -3.66
N TYR A 298 -14.11 -22.63 -4.57
CA TYR A 298 -14.47 -22.44 -5.98
C TYR A 298 -13.99 -23.60 -6.87
N GLY A 299 -13.49 -24.69 -6.29
CA GLY A 299 -12.99 -25.85 -7.03
C GLY A 299 -11.64 -25.62 -7.73
N VAL A 300 -10.97 -24.51 -7.43
CA VAL A 300 -9.67 -24.16 -7.98
C VAL A 300 -8.56 -24.64 -7.05
N ASP A 301 -7.56 -25.28 -7.64
CA ASP A 301 -6.35 -25.64 -6.91
C ASP A 301 -5.50 -24.39 -6.59
N TYR A 302 -4.98 -24.33 -5.36
CA TYR A 302 -4.25 -23.15 -4.89
C TYR A 302 -2.95 -22.93 -5.67
N SER A 303 -2.26 -23.99 -6.11
CA SER A 303 -1.03 -23.84 -6.91
C SER A 303 -1.32 -23.24 -8.29
N SER A 304 -2.49 -23.55 -8.85
CA SER A 304 -2.94 -22.96 -10.12
C SER A 304 -3.26 -21.48 -9.97
N PHE A 305 -3.88 -21.11 -8.84
CA PHE A 305 -4.11 -19.71 -8.48
C PHE A 305 -2.79 -18.95 -8.28
N GLU A 306 -1.80 -19.52 -7.59
CA GLU A 306 -0.45 -18.92 -7.44
C GLU A 306 0.25 -18.69 -8.78
N LYS A 307 0.17 -19.63 -9.72
CA LYS A 307 0.72 -19.44 -11.08
C LYS A 307 0.07 -18.26 -11.81
N LEU A 308 -1.24 -18.10 -11.68
CA LEU A 308 -1.96 -16.98 -12.28
C LEU A 308 -1.57 -15.65 -11.62
N LEU A 309 -1.35 -15.64 -10.30
CA LEU A 309 -0.80 -14.47 -9.60
C LEU A 309 0.60 -14.10 -10.11
N ALA A 310 1.50 -15.07 -10.22
CA ALA A 310 2.83 -14.85 -10.80
C ALA A 310 2.74 -14.31 -12.24
N LYS A 311 1.74 -14.77 -13.01
CA LYS A 311 1.48 -14.25 -14.36
C LYS A 311 0.97 -12.82 -14.37
N VAL A 312 0.13 -12.41 -13.41
CA VAL A 312 -0.28 -11.00 -13.24
C VAL A 312 0.93 -10.10 -12.98
N ASP A 313 1.92 -10.60 -12.25
CA ASP A 313 3.15 -9.88 -11.95
C ASP A 313 4.05 -9.73 -13.19
N SER A 314 4.22 -10.82 -13.96
CA SER A 314 5.17 -10.85 -15.09
C SER A 314 4.61 -10.32 -16.41
N ASP A 315 3.29 -10.41 -16.64
CA ASP A 315 2.66 -10.12 -17.94
C ASP A 315 1.71 -8.90 -17.87
N PRO A 316 2.14 -7.73 -18.38
CA PRO A 316 1.31 -6.52 -18.49
C PRO A 316 -0.02 -6.70 -19.22
N ILE A 317 -0.04 -7.50 -20.29
CA ILE A 317 -1.22 -7.70 -21.13
C ILE A 317 -2.23 -8.54 -20.35
N PHE A 318 -1.77 -9.59 -19.67
CA PHE A 318 -2.60 -10.39 -18.79
C PHE A 318 -3.21 -9.54 -17.67
N ARG A 319 -2.42 -8.71 -17.00
CA ARG A 319 -2.89 -7.76 -15.99
C ARG A 319 -3.97 -6.81 -16.52
N TRP A 320 -3.77 -6.26 -17.72
CA TRP A 320 -4.77 -5.39 -18.36
C TRP A 320 -6.07 -6.13 -18.66
N ARG A 321 -6.01 -7.37 -19.17
CA ARG A 321 -7.19 -8.20 -19.45
C ARG A 321 -7.96 -8.55 -18.17
N LEU A 322 -7.25 -8.94 -17.11
CA LEU A 322 -7.82 -9.20 -15.79
C LEU A 322 -8.55 -7.97 -15.26
N LYS A 323 -7.91 -6.79 -15.30
CA LYS A 323 -8.52 -5.52 -14.87
C LYS A 323 -9.77 -5.18 -15.66
N ARG A 324 -9.80 -5.50 -16.96
CA ARG A 324 -11.01 -5.32 -17.78
C ARG A 324 -12.13 -6.25 -17.34
N GLN A 325 -11.82 -7.52 -17.07
CA GLN A 325 -12.82 -8.50 -16.60
C GLN A 325 -13.36 -8.15 -15.21
N MET A 326 -12.51 -7.73 -14.26
CA MET A 326 -12.97 -7.31 -12.93
C MET A 326 -13.96 -6.15 -13.01
N ARG A 327 -13.69 -5.14 -13.85
CA ARG A 327 -14.62 -4.02 -14.09
C ARG A 327 -15.95 -4.43 -14.71
N GLN A 328 -15.97 -5.53 -15.47
CA GLN A 328 -17.22 -6.07 -16.03
C GLN A 328 -18.08 -6.77 -14.97
N LEU A 329 -17.48 -7.20 -13.86
CA LEU A 329 -18.19 -7.80 -12.72
C LEU A 329 -18.72 -6.76 -11.72
N ASP A 330 -18.42 -5.48 -11.93
CA ASP A 330 -18.90 -4.37 -11.08
C ASP A 330 -20.12 -3.66 -11.68
N ASN A 331 -20.39 -3.87 -12.98
CA ASN A 331 -21.58 -3.36 -13.68
C ASN A 331 -22.63 -4.47 -13.79
#